data_AF-A0A5Y2UFW9-F1
#
_entry.id   AF-A0A5Y2UFW9-F1
#
_cell.length_a   1.000
_cell.length_b   1.000
_cell.length_c   1.000
_cell.angle_alpha   90.00
_cell.angle_beta   90.00
_cell.angle_gamma   90.00
#
_symmetry.space_group_name_H-M   'P 1'
#
loop_
_entity.id
_entity.type
_entity.pdbx_description
1 polymer ?
#
loop_
_entity_poly.entity_id
_entity_poly.type
_entity_poly.pdbx_seq_one_letter_code
_entity_poly.pdbx_strand_id
1 'polypeptide(L)'
;MHNKEHYGLKSIQSLRAIACILVILSHYQTFIYLDPENPNSRLHFFDWGASGVDLFFVISGFIMAHTTKNKPNGVTQAVSFLLKRAKRILPAYYFWLLFSFAFGGAMSIFHYPEKLSSLISAITFQPNTPNTPPNYIADDGFYIARWTLNYEIYFYIIFSLSLLFSKNVKLVLCWGIFSALVIPFYFTGHITLSTMGYYFKSVQYMFYTNPIILEFLMGIIACYLCDKISFITENLSLCLLILTVIALTFSLMSNFSSPFDLWTGFIFSVILILCLKCERILFAQTPRFILTIGDMSYSLYLSHLPIAFIFRKKFPSMFYSLPSQIIMVCIMIIATLILGRLSYKYIEKSLPGSFLFRR
;
A
#
# COMPACT_ATOMS: atom_id res chain seq x y z
N MET A 1 -25.65 -12.36 25.38
CA MET A 1 -24.86 -12.96 24.29
C MET A 1 -24.56 -11.86 23.28
N HIS A 2 -23.35 -11.28 23.37
CA HIS A 2 -22.95 -10.11 22.60
C HIS A 2 -22.58 -10.54 21.17
N ASN A 3 -23.28 -9.98 20.18
CA ASN A 3 -23.02 -10.19 18.76
C ASN A 3 -21.55 -9.82 18.46
N LYS A 4 -20.69 -10.82 18.31
CA LYS A 4 -19.22 -10.69 18.22
C LYS A 4 -18.73 -10.53 16.79
N GLU A 5 -19.60 -10.24 15.83
CA GLU A 5 -19.27 -10.25 14.42
C GLU A 5 -19.33 -8.83 13.84
N HIS A 6 -18.22 -8.42 13.19
CA HIS A 6 -18.03 -7.18 12.42
C HIS A 6 -17.49 -5.91 13.12
N TYR A 7 -16.59 -6.02 14.11
CA TYR A 7 -15.77 -4.85 14.47
C TYR A 7 -14.76 -4.53 13.36
N GLY A 8 -14.74 -3.29 12.90
CA GLY A 8 -13.68 -2.67 12.10
C GLY A 8 -13.85 -2.71 10.58
N LEU A 9 -14.90 -3.34 10.07
CA LEU A 9 -15.01 -3.58 8.63
C LEU A 9 -15.28 -2.28 7.86
N LYS A 10 -16.11 -1.37 8.38
CA LYS A 10 -16.39 -0.10 7.69
C LYS A 10 -15.23 0.87 7.81
N SER A 11 -14.61 0.96 8.98
CA SER A 11 -13.46 1.82 9.21
C SER A 11 -12.26 1.41 8.34
N ILE A 12 -11.91 0.12 8.32
CA ILE A 12 -10.81 -0.40 7.48
C ILE A 12 -11.08 -0.14 5.99
N GLN A 13 -12.29 -0.40 5.50
CA GLN A 13 -12.59 -0.16 4.08
C GLN A 13 -12.57 1.33 3.73
N SER A 14 -13.03 2.19 4.64
CA SER A 14 -12.96 3.64 4.46
C SER A 14 -11.52 4.14 4.45
N LEU A 15 -10.68 3.66 5.37
CA LEU A 15 -9.25 4.01 5.40
C LEU A 15 -8.51 3.51 4.16
N ARG A 16 -8.83 2.30 3.65
CA ARG A 16 -8.31 1.81 2.37
C ARG A 16 -8.74 2.68 1.19
N ALA A 17 -9.99 3.17 1.21
CA ALA A 17 -10.47 4.09 0.18
C ALA A 17 -9.69 5.41 0.21
N ILE A 18 -9.48 5.98 1.40
CA ILE A 18 -8.70 7.20 1.61
C ILE A 18 -7.26 7.00 1.12
N ALA A 19 -6.58 5.94 1.60
CA ALA A 19 -5.22 5.60 1.19
C ALA A 19 -5.08 5.50 -0.33
N CYS A 20 -6.01 4.78 -0.98
CA CYS A 20 -6.00 4.61 -2.43
C CYS A 20 -6.17 5.94 -3.18
N ILE A 21 -7.11 6.78 -2.75
CA ILE A 21 -7.38 8.08 -3.39
C ILE A 21 -6.17 9.00 -3.23
N LEU A 22 -5.57 9.05 -2.03
CA LEU A 22 -4.38 9.86 -1.76
C LEU A 22 -3.22 9.49 -2.69
N VAL A 23 -2.96 8.20 -2.87
CA VAL A 23 -1.90 7.72 -3.78
C VAL A 23 -2.22 8.07 -5.24
N ILE A 24 -3.47 7.92 -5.68
CA ILE A 24 -3.84 8.26 -7.06
C ILE A 24 -3.64 9.76 -7.31
N LEU A 25 -4.09 10.60 -6.38
CA LEU A 25 -3.94 12.05 -6.48
C LEU A 25 -2.47 12.47 -6.47
N SER A 26 -1.64 11.86 -5.61
CA SER A 26 -0.20 12.19 -5.52
C SER A 26 0.56 11.88 -6.79
N HIS A 27 0.19 10.81 -7.51
CA HIS A 27 0.76 10.51 -8.82
C HIS A 27 0.17 11.37 -9.93
N TYR A 28 -1.14 11.64 -9.90
CA TYR A 28 -1.81 12.32 -11.01
C TYR A 28 -1.50 13.82 -11.08
N GLN A 29 -1.24 14.46 -9.94
CA GLN A 29 -0.76 15.84 -9.93
C GLN A 29 0.60 16.01 -10.63
N THR A 30 1.42 14.96 -10.76
CA THR A 30 2.75 15.06 -11.39
C THR A 30 2.66 15.37 -12.89
N PHE A 31 1.47 15.23 -13.47
CA PHE A 31 1.17 15.62 -14.85
C PHE A 31 0.64 17.06 -14.98
N ILE A 32 0.51 17.80 -13.86
CA ILE A 32 0.04 19.19 -13.82
C ILE A 32 1.23 20.11 -13.57
N TYR A 33 1.48 21.02 -14.50
CA TYR A 33 2.47 22.09 -14.45
C TYR A 33 1.73 23.42 -14.50
N LEU A 34 1.92 24.25 -13.47
CA LEU A 34 1.28 25.57 -13.37
C LEU A 34 1.75 26.51 -14.47
N ASP A 35 3.02 26.34 -14.87
CA ASP A 35 3.65 26.97 -16.02
C ASP A 35 4.23 25.85 -16.91
N PRO A 36 3.56 25.50 -18.03
CA PRO A 36 3.97 24.40 -18.89
C PRO A 36 5.38 24.51 -19.49
N GLU A 37 5.95 25.72 -19.53
CA GLU A 37 7.32 25.95 -20.03
C GLU A 37 8.39 25.76 -18.96
N ASN A 38 8.00 25.79 -17.68
CA ASN A 38 8.90 25.65 -16.55
C ASN A 38 8.78 24.25 -15.90
N PRO A 39 9.79 23.36 -16.04
CA PRO A 39 9.76 22.03 -15.44
C PRO A 39 9.65 22.02 -13.90
N ASN A 40 9.96 23.13 -13.23
CA ASN A 40 9.86 23.24 -11.77
C ASN A 40 8.48 23.73 -11.31
N SER A 41 7.55 24.01 -12.22
CA SER A 41 6.21 24.51 -11.90
C SER A 41 5.19 23.42 -11.58
N ARG A 42 5.65 22.16 -11.37
CA ARG A 42 4.74 21.04 -11.10
C ARG A 42 3.87 21.33 -9.89
N LEU A 43 2.65 20.82 -9.90
CA LEU A 43 1.78 20.90 -8.73
C LEU A 43 2.34 20.00 -7.61
N HIS A 44 2.48 20.57 -6.41
CA HIS A 44 3.00 19.90 -5.21
C HIS A 44 1.93 19.68 -4.12
N PHE A 45 0.66 20.04 -4.40
CA PHE A 45 -0.42 20.09 -3.41
C PHE A 45 -0.74 18.73 -2.75
N PHE A 46 -0.55 17.63 -3.48
CA PHE A 46 -0.83 16.26 -3.03
C PHE A 46 0.45 15.42 -2.85
N ASP A 47 1.65 16.01 -2.73
CA ASP A 47 2.91 15.24 -2.58
C ASP A 47 2.86 14.32 -1.36
N TRP A 48 2.29 14.82 -0.26
CA TRP A 48 2.03 14.06 0.95
C TRP A 48 1.06 12.88 0.76
N GLY A 49 0.26 12.87 -0.32
CA GLY A 49 -0.68 11.78 -0.62
C GLY A 49 -0.01 10.43 -0.89
N ALA A 50 1.28 10.43 -1.21
CA ALA A 50 2.08 9.20 -1.30
C ALA A 50 2.12 8.43 0.04
N SER A 51 1.91 9.13 1.17
CA SER A 51 1.80 8.52 2.51
C SER A 51 0.60 7.58 2.68
N GLY A 52 -0.33 7.55 1.71
CA GLY A 52 -1.34 6.51 1.63
C GLY A 52 -0.75 5.09 1.58
N VAL A 53 0.49 4.94 1.10
CA VAL A 53 1.24 3.67 1.17
C VAL A 53 1.57 3.27 2.60
N ASP A 54 1.97 4.22 3.46
CA ASP A 54 2.28 3.96 4.87
C ASP A 54 1.02 3.44 5.59
N LEU A 55 -0.12 4.06 5.29
CA LEU A 55 -1.42 3.61 5.76
C LEU A 55 -1.77 2.20 5.22
N PHE A 56 -1.43 1.87 3.97
CA PHE A 56 -1.61 0.51 3.44
C PHE A 56 -0.74 -0.52 4.15
N PHE A 57 0.51 -0.21 4.50
CA PHE A 57 1.37 -1.13 5.26
C PHE A 57 0.83 -1.38 6.66
N VAL A 58 0.42 -0.33 7.37
CA VAL A 58 -0.21 -0.44 8.69
C VAL A 58 -1.51 -1.26 8.62
N ILE A 59 -2.39 -0.99 7.65
CA ILE A 59 -3.64 -1.76 7.47
C ILE A 59 -3.33 -3.22 7.13
N SER A 60 -2.31 -3.49 6.32
CA SER A 60 -1.90 -4.85 5.97
C SER A 60 -1.47 -5.64 7.19
N GLY A 61 -0.62 -5.05 8.05
CA GLY A 61 -0.20 -5.64 9.33
C GLY A 61 -1.38 -5.96 10.23
N PHE A 62 -2.30 -5.00 10.37
CA PHE A 62 -3.51 -5.17 11.15
C PHE A 62 -4.38 -6.32 10.65
N ILE A 63 -4.70 -6.34 9.34
CA ILE A 63 -5.58 -7.36 8.74
C ILE A 63 -4.94 -8.75 8.85
N MET A 64 -3.64 -8.87 8.60
CA MET A 64 -2.95 -10.16 8.71
C MET A 64 -3.05 -10.69 10.14
N ALA A 65 -2.66 -9.89 11.13
CA ALA A 65 -2.78 -10.26 12.54
C ALA A 65 -4.22 -10.60 12.96
N HIS A 66 -5.19 -9.77 12.59
CA HIS A 66 -6.59 -9.93 12.97
C HIS A 66 -7.20 -11.22 12.39
N THR A 67 -6.92 -11.52 11.12
CA THR A 67 -7.51 -12.69 10.43
C THR A 67 -6.91 -14.03 10.87
N THR A 68 -5.73 -14.03 11.51
CA THR A 68 -5.02 -15.24 11.94
C THR A 68 -5.01 -15.44 13.45
N LYS A 69 -5.36 -14.42 14.25
CA LYS A 69 -5.29 -14.43 15.72
C LYS A 69 -5.93 -15.65 16.39
N ASN A 70 -7.05 -16.15 15.84
CA ASN A 70 -7.83 -17.26 16.39
C ASN A 70 -7.90 -18.46 15.42
N LYS A 71 -6.92 -18.61 14.53
CA LYS A 71 -6.86 -19.74 13.58
C LYS A 71 -5.94 -20.83 14.11
N PRO A 72 -6.23 -22.11 13.80
CA PRO A 72 -5.34 -23.22 14.16
C PRO A 72 -4.01 -23.07 13.43
N ASN A 73 -2.91 -23.47 14.08
CA ASN A 73 -1.60 -23.46 13.45
C ASN A 73 -1.34 -24.78 12.71
N GLY A 74 -0.39 -24.77 11.78
CA GLY A 74 0.05 -25.95 11.03
C GLY A 74 0.14 -25.72 9.51
N VAL A 75 0.71 -26.70 8.81
CA VAL A 75 1.00 -26.65 7.37
C VAL A 75 -0.25 -26.33 6.55
N THR A 76 -1.37 -26.99 6.85
CA THR A 76 -2.65 -26.78 6.14
C THR A 76 -3.13 -25.33 6.25
N GLN A 77 -2.98 -24.71 7.42
CA GLN A 77 -3.37 -23.31 7.61
C GLN A 77 -2.40 -22.36 6.90
N ALA A 78 -1.10 -22.62 6.97
CA ALA A 78 -0.08 -21.82 6.30
C ALA A 78 -0.29 -21.79 4.78
N VAL A 79 -0.51 -22.96 4.17
CA VAL A 79 -0.79 -23.10 2.73
C VAL A 79 -2.14 -22.46 2.36
N SER A 80 -3.19 -22.71 3.16
CA SER A 80 -4.51 -22.09 2.94
C SER A 80 -4.46 -20.57 2.99
N PHE A 81 -3.69 -20.00 3.92
CA PHE A 81 -3.45 -18.56 4.01
C PHE A 81 -2.78 -18.04 2.74
N LEU A 82 -1.65 -18.64 2.34
CA LEU A 82 -0.89 -18.22 1.16
C LEU A 82 -1.73 -18.28 -0.12
N LEU A 83 -2.46 -19.39 -0.33
CA LEU A 83 -3.32 -19.58 -1.50
C LEU A 83 -4.46 -18.56 -1.58
N LYS A 84 -5.10 -18.21 -0.45
CA LYS A 84 -6.15 -17.19 -0.42
C LYS A 84 -5.62 -15.81 -0.80
N ARG A 85 -4.40 -15.46 -0.35
CA ARG A 85 -3.76 -14.19 -0.70
C ARG A 85 -3.30 -14.18 -2.16
N ALA A 86 -2.69 -15.26 -2.63
CA ALA A 86 -2.28 -15.43 -4.02
C ALA A 86 -3.47 -15.30 -4.99
N LYS A 87 -4.59 -15.98 -4.71
CA LYS A 87 -5.83 -15.90 -5.53
C LYS A 87 -6.46 -14.51 -5.56
N ARG A 88 -6.23 -13.69 -4.54
CA ARG A 88 -6.73 -12.31 -4.50
C ARG A 88 -5.85 -11.38 -5.33
N ILE A 89 -4.54 -11.55 -5.26
CA ILE A 89 -3.56 -10.55 -5.69
C ILE A 89 -2.99 -10.83 -7.09
N LEU A 90 -2.51 -12.06 -7.31
CA LEU A 90 -1.78 -12.43 -8.52
C LEU A 90 -2.59 -12.23 -9.81
N PRO A 91 -3.89 -12.59 -9.88
CA PRO A 91 -4.67 -12.48 -11.12
C PRO A 91 -4.76 -11.04 -11.64
N ALA A 92 -5.13 -10.10 -10.76
CA ALA A 92 -5.21 -8.69 -11.13
C ALA A 92 -3.81 -8.10 -11.38
N TYR A 93 -2.80 -8.50 -10.62
CA TYR A 93 -1.42 -8.08 -10.86
C TYR A 93 -0.93 -8.48 -12.26
N TYR A 94 -1.00 -9.77 -12.59
CA TYR A 94 -0.53 -10.26 -13.88
C TYR A 94 -1.35 -9.71 -15.04
N PHE A 95 -2.64 -9.48 -14.85
CA PHE A 95 -3.44 -8.77 -15.86
C PHE A 95 -2.89 -7.37 -16.14
N TRP A 96 -2.69 -6.55 -15.10
CA TRP A 96 -2.18 -5.19 -15.29
C TRP A 96 -0.72 -5.17 -15.75
N LEU A 97 0.09 -6.16 -15.36
CA LEU A 97 1.45 -6.33 -15.87
C LEU A 97 1.45 -6.64 -17.37
N LEU A 98 0.62 -7.60 -17.82
CA LEU A 98 0.49 -7.94 -19.24
C LEU A 98 -0.10 -6.79 -20.04
N PHE A 99 -1.07 -6.07 -19.48
CA PHE A 99 -1.63 -4.86 -20.07
C PHE A 99 -0.55 -3.78 -20.24
N SER A 100 0.22 -3.49 -19.19
CA SER A 100 1.36 -2.57 -19.25
C SER A 100 2.41 -3.02 -20.26
N PHE A 101 2.73 -4.31 -20.34
CA PHE A 101 3.66 -4.86 -21.32
C PHE A 101 3.17 -4.65 -22.75
N ALA A 102 1.89 -4.97 -23.03
CA ALA A 102 1.29 -4.84 -24.36
C ALA A 102 1.23 -3.39 -24.84
N PHE A 103 0.83 -2.45 -23.98
CA PHE A 103 0.63 -1.04 -24.36
C PHE A 103 1.87 -0.15 -24.12
N GLY A 104 2.80 -0.58 -23.27
CA GLY A 104 4.03 0.14 -22.92
C GLY A 104 5.11 0.11 -24.02
N GLY A 105 4.99 -0.80 -24.98
CA GLY A 105 5.94 -0.93 -26.09
C GLY A 105 6.77 -2.21 -25.99
N ALA A 106 6.09 -3.36 -25.98
CA ALA A 106 6.64 -4.70 -25.90
C ALA A 106 7.86 -4.93 -26.81
N MET A 107 7.82 -4.43 -28.05
CA MET A 107 8.94 -4.57 -29.00
C MET A 107 10.23 -3.91 -28.50
N SER A 108 10.16 -2.78 -27.79
CA SER A 108 11.36 -2.12 -27.25
C SER A 108 11.97 -2.89 -26.08
N ILE A 109 11.18 -3.67 -25.34
CA ILE A 109 11.65 -4.36 -24.12
C ILE A 109 12.72 -5.39 -24.45
N PHE A 110 12.56 -6.11 -25.56
CA PHE A 110 13.53 -7.13 -25.99
C PHE A 110 14.80 -6.55 -26.62
N HIS A 111 14.82 -5.26 -26.96
CA HIS A 111 16.00 -4.59 -27.51
C HIS A 111 16.90 -3.97 -26.44
N TYR A 112 16.36 -3.68 -25.25
CA TYR A 112 17.10 -3.06 -24.15
C TYR A 112 17.21 -4.03 -22.96
N PRO A 113 18.40 -4.56 -22.64
CA PRO A 113 18.60 -5.52 -21.56
C PRO A 113 18.05 -5.06 -20.20
N GLU A 114 18.12 -3.77 -19.90
CA GLU A 114 17.59 -3.18 -18.66
C GLU A 114 16.07 -3.31 -18.56
N LYS A 115 15.35 -3.12 -19.67
CA LYS A 115 13.88 -3.29 -19.71
C LYS A 115 13.50 -4.76 -19.55
N LEU A 116 14.27 -5.68 -20.14
CA LEU A 116 14.06 -7.11 -19.95
C LEU A 116 14.30 -7.52 -18.49
N SER A 117 15.37 -7.02 -17.87
CA SER A 117 15.65 -7.22 -16.44
C SER A 117 14.52 -6.68 -15.56
N SER A 118 13.99 -5.50 -15.87
CA SER A 118 12.84 -4.90 -15.16
C SER A 118 11.56 -5.73 -15.31
N LEU A 119 11.30 -6.28 -16.50
CA LEU A 119 10.17 -7.19 -16.74
C LEU A 119 10.32 -8.51 -15.96
N ILE A 120 11.51 -9.14 -15.98
CA ILE A 120 11.78 -10.35 -15.20
C ILE A 120 11.58 -10.05 -13.71
N SER A 121 12.16 -8.96 -13.23
CA SER A 121 11.99 -8.46 -11.86
C SER A 121 10.51 -8.27 -11.49
N ALA A 122 9.69 -7.74 -12.41
CA ALA A 122 8.25 -7.59 -12.22
C ALA A 122 7.52 -8.94 -12.18
N ILE A 123 7.87 -9.89 -13.05
CA ILE A 123 7.26 -11.23 -13.06
C ILE A 123 7.62 -12.00 -11.77
N THR A 124 8.85 -11.87 -11.28
CA THR A 124 9.36 -12.64 -10.13
C THR A 124 9.26 -11.91 -8.78
N PHE A 125 8.70 -10.69 -8.74
CA PHE A 125 8.61 -9.84 -7.55
C PHE A 125 9.96 -9.59 -6.85
N GLN A 126 11.02 -9.41 -7.63
CA GLN A 126 12.37 -9.19 -7.10
C GLN A 126 12.77 -7.72 -7.19
N PRO A 127 13.46 -7.16 -6.19
CA PRO A 127 14.09 -5.85 -6.33
C PRO A 127 15.28 -5.97 -7.28
N ASN A 128 15.53 -4.93 -8.09
CA ASN A 128 16.59 -4.95 -9.10
C ASN A 128 17.43 -3.67 -9.17
N THR A 129 17.04 -2.60 -8.47
CA THR A 129 17.74 -1.30 -8.53
C THR A 129 18.04 -0.79 -7.12
N PRO A 130 19.30 -0.47 -6.76
CA PRO A 130 19.64 0.04 -5.42
C PRO A 130 19.27 1.50 -5.19
N ASN A 131 19.16 2.31 -6.25
CA ASN A 131 19.16 3.77 -6.17
C ASN A 131 17.77 4.41 -5.91
N THR A 132 16.74 3.59 -5.71
CA THR A 132 15.36 4.06 -5.52
C THR A 132 14.75 3.52 -4.21
N PRO A 133 15.39 3.66 -3.04
CA PRO A 133 14.78 3.24 -1.79
C PRO A 133 13.51 4.08 -1.49
N PRO A 134 12.49 3.51 -0.85
CA PRO A 134 12.35 2.12 -0.41
C PRO A 134 11.88 1.15 -1.53
N ASN A 135 11.67 1.64 -2.75
CA ASN A 135 11.07 0.90 -3.87
C ASN A 135 11.98 -0.21 -4.41
N TYR A 136 13.28 0.08 -4.51
CA TYR A 136 14.34 -0.80 -5.02
C TYR A 136 14.07 -1.41 -6.41
N ILE A 137 13.33 -0.68 -7.24
CA ILE A 137 13.00 -1.05 -8.61
C ILE A 137 13.26 0.12 -9.56
N ALA A 138 13.40 -0.17 -10.86
CA ALA A 138 13.48 0.88 -11.87
C ALA A 138 12.23 1.76 -11.87
N ASP A 139 12.44 3.08 -12.04
CA ASP A 139 11.39 4.09 -12.17
C ASP A 139 10.90 4.19 -13.63
N ASP A 140 10.73 3.04 -14.30
CA ASP A 140 10.32 2.96 -15.72
C ASP A 140 8.80 3.07 -15.92
N GLY A 141 8.08 3.55 -14.90
CA GLY A 141 6.73 4.10 -14.98
C GLY A 141 5.59 3.08 -15.05
N PHE A 142 5.66 2.08 -15.93
CA PHE A 142 4.48 1.27 -16.27
C PHE A 142 3.99 0.32 -15.19
N TYR A 143 4.88 -0.15 -14.32
CA TYR A 143 4.54 -1.06 -13.23
C TYR A 143 5.22 -0.66 -11.92
N ILE A 144 5.60 0.61 -11.75
CA ILE A 144 6.30 1.07 -10.56
C ILE A 144 5.51 0.82 -9.27
N ALA A 145 4.17 0.90 -9.31
CA ALA A 145 3.32 0.55 -8.16
C ALA A 145 3.57 -0.86 -7.60
N ARG A 146 4.25 -1.77 -8.33
CA ARG A 146 4.60 -3.12 -7.87
C ARG A 146 5.54 -3.17 -6.66
N TRP A 147 6.28 -2.10 -6.35
CA TRP A 147 7.28 -2.17 -5.28
C TRP A 147 6.65 -2.47 -3.92
N THR A 148 5.49 -1.90 -3.62
CA THR A 148 4.74 -2.19 -2.38
C THR A 148 4.24 -3.62 -2.35
N LEU A 149 3.86 -4.15 -3.51
CA LEU A 149 3.42 -5.53 -3.67
C LEU A 149 4.54 -6.54 -3.45
N ASN A 150 5.80 -6.21 -3.82
CA ASN A 150 6.95 -7.03 -3.47
C ASN A 150 7.04 -7.20 -1.94
N TYR A 151 6.85 -6.12 -1.18
CA TYR A 151 6.83 -6.19 0.29
C TYR A 151 5.62 -6.98 0.79
N GLU A 152 4.45 -6.81 0.19
CA GLU A 152 3.24 -7.54 0.59
C GLU A 152 3.39 -9.06 0.41
N ILE A 153 3.99 -9.50 -0.71
CA ILE A 153 4.32 -10.92 -0.95
C ILE A 153 5.35 -11.42 0.05
N TYR A 154 6.37 -10.62 0.34
CA TYR A 154 7.35 -10.94 1.36
C TYR A 154 6.68 -11.14 2.73
N PHE A 155 5.81 -10.22 3.14
CA PHE A 155 5.04 -10.35 4.38
C PHE A 155 4.15 -11.58 4.38
N TYR A 156 3.50 -11.92 3.27
CA TYR A 156 2.69 -13.14 3.18
C TYR A 156 3.49 -14.42 3.36
N ILE A 157 4.70 -14.49 2.81
CA ILE A 157 5.59 -15.65 2.98
C ILE A 157 5.98 -15.77 4.45
N ILE A 158 6.45 -14.69 5.07
CA ILE A 158 6.86 -14.69 6.48
C ILE A 158 5.69 -15.05 7.40
N PHE A 159 4.53 -14.45 7.17
CA PHE A 159 3.33 -14.72 7.96
C PHE A 159 2.88 -16.18 7.78
N SER A 160 2.92 -16.72 6.56
CA SER A 160 2.63 -18.13 6.27
C SER A 160 3.58 -19.07 7.02
N LEU A 161 4.89 -18.79 7.00
CA LEU A 161 5.88 -19.56 7.76
C LEU A 161 5.64 -19.48 9.27
N SER A 162 5.26 -18.31 9.78
CA SER A 162 4.93 -18.14 11.20
C SER A 162 3.75 -19.02 11.66
N LEU A 163 2.79 -19.29 10.76
CA LEU A 163 1.61 -20.11 11.04
C LEU A 163 1.93 -21.59 11.23
N LEU A 164 3.16 -22.03 10.94
CA LEU A 164 3.63 -23.36 11.29
C LEU A 164 3.81 -23.54 12.80
N PHE A 165 3.88 -22.44 13.56
CA PHE A 165 4.19 -22.44 14.99
C PHE A 165 3.07 -21.80 15.82
N SER A 166 2.98 -22.19 17.09
CA SER A 166 1.93 -21.72 18.01
C SER A 166 2.00 -20.23 18.36
N LYS A 167 3.21 -19.64 18.31
CA LYS A 167 3.48 -18.23 18.64
C LYS A 167 3.70 -17.38 17.38
N ASN A 168 2.91 -17.66 16.33
CA ASN A 168 3.00 -17.06 14.99
C ASN A 168 3.30 -15.54 15.00
N VAL A 169 2.49 -14.72 15.68
CA VAL A 169 2.67 -13.26 15.65
C VAL A 169 3.95 -12.80 16.35
N LYS A 170 4.36 -13.46 17.45
CA LYS A 170 5.63 -13.11 18.11
C LYS A 170 6.80 -13.39 17.18
N LEU A 171 6.75 -14.48 16.40
CA LEU A 171 7.78 -14.78 15.41
C LEU A 171 7.85 -13.72 14.32
N VAL A 172 6.70 -13.22 13.83
CA VAL A 172 6.69 -12.12 12.84
C VAL A 172 7.27 -10.84 13.43
N LEU A 173 6.92 -10.47 14.67
CA LEU A 173 7.48 -9.29 15.34
C LEU A 173 8.99 -9.44 15.54
N CYS A 174 9.45 -10.59 16.06
CA CYS A 174 10.87 -10.87 16.23
C CYS A 174 11.62 -10.85 14.90
N TRP A 175 11.05 -11.47 13.86
CA TRP A 175 11.62 -11.47 12.51
C TRP A 175 11.78 -10.04 11.99
N GLY A 176 10.73 -9.21 12.06
CA GLY A 176 10.80 -7.87 11.46
C GLY A 176 11.77 -6.95 12.20
N ILE A 177 11.86 -7.04 13.53
CA ILE A 177 12.89 -6.34 14.32
C ILE A 177 14.29 -6.86 13.95
N PHE A 178 14.44 -8.18 13.86
CA PHE A 178 15.72 -8.80 13.53
C PHE A 178 16.18 -8.42 12.11
N SER A 179 15.28 -8.45 11.13
CA SER A 179 15.60 -8.12 9.73
C SER A 179 15.86 -6.63 9.54
N ALA A 180 15.05 -5.75 10.13
CA ALA A 180 15.16 -4.31 9.91
C ALA A 180 16.26 -3.63 10.75
N LEU A 181 16.65 -4.21 11.90
CA LEU A 181 17.57 -3.55 12.84
C LEU A 181 18.81 -4.40 13.15
N VAL A 182 18.64 -5.68 13.51
CA VAL A 182 19.75 -6.51 14.04
C VAL A 182 20.71 -6.97 12.95
N ILE A 183 20.18 -7.52 11.85
CA ILE A 183 20.99 -7.94 10.69
C ILE A 183 21.81 -6.76 10.14
N PRO A 184 21.18 -5.62 9.77
CA PRO A 184 21.95 -4.51 9.23
C PRO A 184 22.95 -3.94 10.24
N PHE A 185 22.61 -3.82 11.53
CA PHE A 185 23.57 -3.40 12.55
C PHE A 185 24.83 -4.27 12.59
N TYR A 186 24.67 -5.60 12.49
CA TYR A 186 25.80 -6.52 12.46
C TYR A 186 26.74 -6.30 11.27
N PHE A 187 26.21 -5.96 10.09
CA PHE A 187 27.00 -5.79 8.86
C PHE A 187 27.49 -4.36 8.62
N THR A 188 26.77 -3.35 9.10
CA THR A 188 27.06 -1.93 8.81
C THR A 188 27.55 -1.15 10.04
N GLY A 189 27.43 -1.72 11.24
CA GLY A 189 27.84 -1.09 12.51
C GLY A 189 26.92 0.02 13.02
N HIS A 190 25.80 0.29 12.36
CA HIS A 190 24.86 1.34 12.77
C HIS A 190 23.40 0.93 12.57
N ILE A 191 22.50 1.59 13.30
CA ILE A 191 21.05 1.42 13.18
C ILE A 191 20.48 2.67 12.53
N THR A 192 19.60 2.49 11.55
CA THR A 192 18.80 3.57 10.97
C THR A 192 17.32 3.23 11.03
N LEU A 193 16.51 4.26 11.25
CA LEU A 193 15.05 4.21 11.14
C LEU A 193 14.56 4.84 9.83
N SER A 194 15.47 5.42 9.03
CA SER A 194 15.13 5.97 7.73
C SER A 194 14.80 4.86 6.74
N THR A 195 13.70 5.02 6.00
CA THR A 195 13.29 4.13 4.91
C THR A 195 14.14 4.26 3.66
N MET A 196 15.10 5.20 3.64
CA MET A 196 16.23 5.15 2.70
C MET A 196 17.03 3.85 2.88
N GLY A 197 16.92 3.23 4.06
CA GLY A 197 17.43 1.90 4.36
C GLY A 197 18.93 1.88 4.59
N TYR A 198 19.50 0.70 4.39
CA TYR A 198 20.93 0.44 4.56
C TYR A 198 21.58 0.17 3.22
N TYR A 199 22.83 0.58 3.08
CA TYR A 199 23.59 0.31 1.88
C TYR A 199 24.33 -1.03 1.96
N PHE A 200 24.02 -1.95 1.04
CA PHE A 200 24.67 -3.24 0.86
C PHE A 200 25.19 -3.39 -0.58
N LYS A 201 25.99 -4.42 -0.84
CA LYS A 201 26.37 -4.75 -2.23
C LYS A 201 25.23 -5.38 -3.03
N SER A 202 24.31 -6.07 -2.36
CA SER A 202 23.15 -6.71 -3.00
C SER A 202 21.87 -5.96 -2.65
N VAL A 203 21.07 -5.67 -3.69
CA VAL A 203 19.78 -4.96 -3.59
C VAL A 203 18.77 -5.76 -2.77
N GLN A 204 18.84 -7.10 -2.83
CA GLN A 204 17.98 -7.99 -2.06
C GLN A 204 18.16 -7.79 -0.56
N TYR A 205 19.40 -7.65 -0.08
CA TYR A 205 19.65 -7.33 1.33
C TYR A 205 19.05 -5.97 1.69
N MET A 206 19.28 -4.93 0.87
CA MET A 206 18.71 -3.60 1.12
C MET A 206 17.18 -3.65 1.29
N PHE A 207 16.50 -4.39 0.40
CA PHE A 207 15.05 -4.57 0.42
C PHE A 207 14.58 -5.34 1.66
N TYR A 208 15.16 -6.51 1.96
CA TYR A 208 14.72 -7.36 3.06
C TYR A 208 15.04 -6.82 4.46
N THR A 209 15.96 -5.85 4.56
CA THR A 209 16.32 -5.18 5.81
C THR A 209 15.82 -3.74 5.89
N ASN A 210 14.97 -3.27 4.96
CA ASN A 210 14.52 -1.89 4.95
C ASN A 210 13.64 -1.58 6.18
N PRO A 211 13.86 -0.46 6.90
CA PRO A 211 13.04 -0.08 8.05
C PRO A 211 11.54 0.07 7.78
N ILE A 212 11.08 0.26 6.53
CA ILE A 212 9.66 0.34 6.17
C ILE A 212 8.85 -0.89 6.61
N ILE A 213 9.51 -2.04 6.79
CA ILE A 213 8.92 -3.26 7.37
C ILE A 213 8.32 -2.98 8.75
N LEU A 214 8.85 -2.02 9.51
CA LEU A 214 8.37 -1.66 10.83
C LEU A 214 6.95 -1.05 10.79
N GLU A 215 6.53 -0.39 9.70
CA GLU A 215 5.15 0.11 9.55
C GLU A 215 4.14 -1.02 9.52
N PHE A 216 4.49 -2.11 8.83
CA PHE A 216 3.72 -3.34 8.86
C PHE A 216 3.64 -3.93 10.27
N LEU A 217 4.75 -3.92 11.03
CA LEU A 217 4.73 -4.36 12.44
C LEU A 217 3.89 -3.45 13.34
N MET A 218 3.89 -2.13 13.12
CA MET A 218 3.03 -1.20 13.84
C MET A 218 1.55 -1.55 13.65
N GLY A 219 1.15 -1.96 12.44
CA GLY A 219 -0.18 -2.50 12.16
C GLY A 219 -0.53 -3.77 12.95
N ILE A 220 0.42 -4.71 13.05
CA ILE A 220 0.27 -5.92 13.88
C ILE A 220 0.08 -5.52 15.35
N ILE A 221 0.93 -4.63 15.87
CA ILE A 221 0.87 -4.15 17.25
C ILE A 221 -0.49 -3.46 17.51
N ALA A 222 -0.95 -2.62 16.59
CA ALA A 222 -2.25 -1.96 16.67
C ALA A 222 -3.39 -2.97 16.83
N CYS A 223 -3.37 -4.10 16.11
CA CYS A 223 -4.38 -5.15 16.25
C CYS A 223 -4.46 -5.72 17.67
N TYR A 224 -3.33 -5.89 18.36
CA TYR A 224 -3.31 -6.41 19.73
C TYR A 224 -3.60 -5.34 20.78
N LEU A 225 -3.21 -4.09 20.52
CA LEU A 225 -3.50 -2.95 21.39
C LEU A 225 -4.99 -2.60 21.38
N CYS A 226 -5.69 -2.72 20.24
CA CYS A 226 -7.12 -2.46 20.14
C CYS A 226 -7.94 -3.25 21.18
N ASP A 227 -7.58 -4.50 21.46
CA ASP A 227 -8.31 -5.32 22.42
C ASP A 227 -7.98 -4.99 23.88
N LYS A 228 -6.79 -4.41 24.14
CA LYS A 228 -6.32 -4.06 25.49
C LYS A 228 -6.77 -2.68 25.94
N ILE A 229 -6.95 -1.76 25.00
CA ILE A 229 -7.35 -0.38 25.29
C ILE A 229 -8.88 -0.34 25.49
N SER A 230 -9.36 -0.75 26.67
CA SER A 230 -10.80 -0.78 27.01
C SER A 230 -11.30 0.50 27.67
N PHE A 231 -10.39 1.37 28.15
CA PHE A 231 -10.73 2.55 28.94
C PHE A 231 -11.09 3.80 28.10
N ILE A 232 -10.84 3.78 26.80
CA ILE A 232 -11.12 4.92 25.92
C ILE A 232 -12.55 4.80 25.37
N THR A 233 -13.39 5.78 25.67
CA THR A 233 -14.77 5.85 25.14
C THR A 233 -14.79 6.23 23.66
N GLU A 234 -15.91 6.00 22.98
CA GLU A 234 -16.04 6.34 21.55
C GLU A 234 -15.90 7.86 21.31
N ASN A 235 -16.46 8.70 22.19
CA ASN A 235 -16.36 10.16 22.10
C ASN A 235 -14.93 10.65 22.33
N LEU A 236 -14.22 10.09 23.33
CA LEU A 236 -12.81 10.42 23.55
C LEU A 236 -11.97 9.99 22.35
N SER A 237 -12.25 8.81 21.77
CA SER A 237 -11.58 8.32 20.57
C SER A 237 -11.79 9.26 19.38
N LEU A 238 -13.00 9.81 19.21
CA LEU A 238 -13.28 10.78 18.15
C LEU A 238 -12.53 12.11 18.38
N CYS A 239 -12.50 12.62 19.61
CA CYS A 239 -11.75 13.82 19.96
C CYS A 239 -10.25 13.65 19.69
N LEU A 240 -9.68 12.54 20.18
CA LEU A 240 -8.28 12.19 19.93
C LEU A 240 -8.00 11.99 18.44
N LEU A 241 -8.95 11.42 17.67
CA LEU A 241 -8.80 11.26 16.24
C LEU A 241 -8.70 12.63 15.54
N ILE A 242 -9.59 13.57 15.86
CA ILE A 242 -9.56 14.93 15.32
C ILE A 242 -8.22 15.60 15.65
N LEU A 243 -7.77 15.52 16.91
CA LEU A 243 -6.48 16.06 17.32
C LEU A 243 -5.30 15.41 16.59
N THR A 244 -5.36 14.10 16.38
CA THR A 244 -4.30 13.35 15.66
C THR A 244 -4.28 13.72 14.17
N VAL A 245 -5.44 13.91 13.54
CA VAL A 245 -5.52 14.37 12.14
C VAL A 245 -4.99 15.80 12.02
N ILE A 246 -5.34 16.70 12.95
CA ILE A 246 -4.79 18.06 12.98
C ILE A 246 -3.26 18.01 13.16
N ALA A 247 -2.77 17.21 14.10
CA ALA A 247 -1.33 17.04 14.33
C ALA A 247 -0.62 16.48 13.08
N LEU A 248 -1.21 15.50 12.39
CA LEU A 248 -0.68 14.97 11.13
C LEU A 248 -0.62 16.06 10.05
N THR A 249 -1.70 16.83 9.88
CA THR A 249 -1.71 17.92 8.89
C THR A 249 -0.65 18.97 9.19
N PHE A 250 -0.49 19.36 10.46
CA PHE A 250 0.56 20.29 10.87
C PHE A 250 1.96 19.70 10.63
N SER A 251 2.18 18.43 10.98
CA SER A 251 3.45 17.72 10.79
C SER A 251 3.86 17.63 9.31
N LEU A 252 2.90 17.35 8.42
CA LEU A 252 3.12 17.33 6.98
C LEU A 252 3.42 18.73 6.43
N MET A 253 2.67 19.77 6.86
CA MET A 253 2.90 21.14 6.41
C MET A 253 4.24 21.74 6.88
N SER A 254 4.75 21.27 8.02
CA SER A 254 6.02 21.70 8.60
C SER A 254 7.20 20.83 8.17
N ASN A 255 6.98 19.85 7.29
CA ASN A 255 7.99 18.86 6.84
C ASN A 255 8.59 18.01 7.97
N PHE A 256 7.92 17.90 9.13
CA PHE A 256 8.30 16.95 10.19
C PHE A 256 7.92 15.51 9.83
N SER A 257 6.90 15.33 8.99
CA SER A 257 6.50 14.04 8.44
C SER A 257 6.60 14.06 6.91
N SER A 258 7.01 12.93 6.34
CA SER A 258 7.08 12.75 4.88
C SER A 258 6.46 11.39 4.50
N PRO A 259 6.10 11.17 3.22
CA PRO A 259 5.73 9.85 2.74
C PRO A 259 6.85 8.84 2.97
N PHE A 260 6.49 7.60 3.29
CA PHE A 260 7.45 6.53 3.55
C PHE A 260 8.32 6.82 4.76
N ASP A 261 7.75 7.39 5.82
CA ASP A 261 8.46 7.68 7.06
C ASP A 261 7.83 6.97 8.25
N LEU A 262 8.66 6.41 9.14
CA LEU A 262 8.17 5.64 10.27
C LEU A 262 7.34 6.48 11.24
N TRP A 263 7.58 7.80 11.34
CA TRP A 263 6.70 8.68 12.10
C TRP A 263 5.32 8.80 11.48
N THR A 264 5.24 8.91 10.15
CA THR A 264 3.98 8.90 9.40
C THR A 264 3.24 7.57 9.59
N GLY A 265 3.94 6.44 9.47
CA GLY A 265 3.40 5.11 9.75
C GLY A 265 2.90 4.96 11.19
N PHE A 266 3.63 5.51 12.17
CA PHE A 266 3.20 5.53 13.57
C PHE A 266 1.91 6.31 13.77
N ILE A 267 1.81 7.53 13.22
CA ILE A 267 0.60 8.35 13.30
C ILE A 267 -0.58 7.62 12.64
N PHE A 268 -0.39 6.99 11.48
CA PHE A 268 -1.43 6.19 10.84
C PHE A 268 -1.86 4.97 11.66
N SER A 269 -0.95 4.33 12.41
CA SER A 269 -1.31 3.26 13.34
C SER A 269 -2.21 3.74 14.48
N VAL A 270 -1.96 4.95 14.99
CA VAL A 270 -2.82 5.60 16.00
C VAL A 270 -4.18 5.95 15.39
N ILE A 271 -4.21 6.56 14.19
CA ILE A 271 -5.44 6.86 13.45
C ILE A 271 -6.27 5.59 13.23
N LEU A 272 -5.64 4.48 12.84
CA LEU A 272 -6.32 3.19 12.66
C LEU A 272 -6.99 2.72 13.96
N ILE A 273 -6.26 2.72 15.09
CA ILE A 273 -6.81 2.32 16.40
C ILE A 273 -8.01 3.22 16.76
N LEU A 274 -7.87 4.53 16.62
CA LEU A 274 -8.92 5.48 16.98
C LEU A 274 -10.16 5.33 16.09
N CYS A 275 -9.98 5.15 14.77
CA CYS A 275 -11.05 4.86 13.82
C CYS A 275 -11.82 3.57 14.16
N LEU A 276 -11.11 2.54 14.63
CA LEU A 276 -11.74 1.28 15.08
C LEU A 276 -12.54 1.49 16.37
N LYS A 277 -12.07 2.37 17.26
CA LYS A 277 -12.73 2.65 18.55
C LYS A 277 -13.94 3.55 18.43
N CYS A 278 -13.92 4.55 17.55
CA CYS A 278 -15.06 5.43 17.29
C CYS A 278 -15.94 4.96 16.12
N GLU A 279 -15.84 3.69 15.69
CA GLU A 279 -16.46 3.24 14.44
C GLU A 279 -17.98 3.44 14.41
N ARG A 280 -18.65 3.23 15.54
CA ARG A 280 -20.09 3.39 15.66
C ARG A 280 -20.56 4.83 15.54
N ILE A 281 -19.69 5.80 15.80
CA ILE A 281 -19.98 7.22 15.62
C ILE A 281 -19.59 7.64 14.21
N LEU A 282 -18.31 7.46 13.85
CA LEU A 282 -17.74 8.00 12.63
C LEU A 282 -18.17 7.27 11.36
N PHE A 283 -18.32 5.94 11.44
CA PHE A 283 -18.63 5.08 10.29
C PHE A 283 -20.05 4.49 10.35
N ALA A 284 -20.93 5.05 11.18
CA ALA A 284 -22.33 4.63 11.29
C ALA A 284 -23.02 4.66 9.91
N GLN A 285 -22.91 5.81 9.25
CA GLN A 285 -23.59 6.16 8.00
C GLN A 285 -22.63 6.24 6.81
N THR A 286 -21.53 5.48 6.81
CA THR A 286 -20.58 5.49 5.69
C THR A 286 -21.29 5.19 4.36
N PRO A 287 -21.23 6.10 3.37
CA PRO A 287 -21.82 5.87 2.07
C PRO A 287 -21.29 4.61 1.40
N ARG A 288 -22.16 3.89 0.70
CA ARG A 288 -21.79 2.64 0.00
C ARG A 288 -20.68 2.83 -1.04
N PHE A 289 -20.59 4.01 -1.65
CA PHE A 289 -19.55 4.27 -2.65
C PHE A 289 -18.14 4.28 -2.03
N ILE A 290 -17.97 4.82 -0.81
CA ILE A 290 -16.70 4.81 -0.08
C ILE A 290 -16.28 3.37 0.21
N LEU A 291 -17.21 2.56 0.73
CA LEU A 291 -16.97 1.13 0.99
C LEU A 291 -16.60 0.38 -0.29
N THR A 292 -17.24 0.72 -1.41
CA THR A 292 -16.95 0.12 -2.72
C THR A 292 -15.55 0.48 -3.21
N ILE A 293 -15.12 1.75 -3.05
CA ILE A 293 -13.74 2.17 -3.36
C ILE A 293 -12.74 1.42 -2.47
N GLY A 294 -13.04 1.27 -1.18
CA GLY A 294 -12.23 0.49 -0.25
C GLY A 294 -12.07 -0.97 -0.69
N ASP A 295 -13.17 -1.61 -1.08
CA ASP A 295 -13.18 -2.98 -1.58
C ASP A 295 -12.30 -3.12 -2.83
N MET A 296 -12.46 -2.22 -3.82
CA MET A 296 -11.72 -2.25 -5.09
C MET A 296 -10.36 -1.54 -5.04
N SER A 297 -9.89 -1.09 -3.86
CA SER A 297 -8.66 -0.30 -3.72
C SER A 297 -7.42 -0.96 -4.32
N TYR A 298 -7.33 -2.29 -4.26
CA TYR A 298 -6.23 -3.03 -4.88
C TYR A 298 -6.25 -2.92 -6.41
N SER A 299 -7.41 -3.16 -7.03
CA SER A 299 -7.59 -2.99 -8.48
C SER A 299 -7.38 -1.53 -8.94
N LEU A 300 -7.78 -0.53 -8.14
CA LEU A 300 -7.49 0.88 -8.42
C LEU A 300 -6.00 1.19 -8.34
N TYR A 301 -5.34 0.70 -7.29
CA TYR A 301 -3.90 0.89 -7.09
C TYR A 301 -3.07 0.23 -8.20
N LEU A 302 -3.46 -0.93 -8.73
CA LEU A 302 -2.73 -1.52 -9.85
C LEU A 302 -2.97 -0.80 -11.19
N SER A 303 -4.15 -0.24 -11.39
CA SER A 303 -4.57 0.30 -12.68
C SER A 303 -4.15 1.75 -12.94
N HIS A 304 -4.02 2.57 -11.88
CA HIS A 304 -3.89 4.02 -12.03
C HIS A 304 -2.67 4.48 -12.85
N LEU A 305 -1.50 3.84 -12.66
CA LEU A 305 -0.28 4.19 -13.41
C LEU A 305 -0.29 3.67 -14.85
N PRO A 306 -0.60 2.38 -15.13
CA PRO A 306 -0.77 1.92 -16.50
C PRO A 306 -1.71 2.82 -17.32
N ILE A 307 -2.82 3.24 -16.71
CA ILE A 307 -3.77 4.18 -17.31
C ILE A 307 -3.08 5.53 -17.56
N ALA A 308 -2.46 6.13 -16.55
CA ALA A 308 -1.77 7.42 -16.68
C ALA A 308 -0.73 7.43 -17.81
N PHE A 309 0.11 6.40 -17.90
CA PHE A 309 1.13 6.29 -18.94
C PHE A 309 0.54 6.15 -20.35
N ILE A 310 -0.54 5.38 -20.51
CA ILE A 310 -1.23 5.26 -21.80
C ILE A 310 -1.81 6.60 -22.25
N PHE A 311 -2.49 7.31 -21.34
CA PHE A 311 -3.09 8.60 -21.66
C PHE A 311 -2.01 9.63 -22.01
N ARG A 312 -0.91 9.69 -21.25
CA ARG A 312 0.25 10.55 -21.57
C ARG A 312 0.85 10.24 -22.94
N LYS A 313 1.00 8.96 -23.29
CA LYS A 313 1.57 8.52 -24.57
C LYS A 313 0.64 8.78 -25.75
N LYS A 314 -0.68 8.57 -25.60
CA LYS A 314 -1.66 8.71 -26.69
C LYS A 314 -2.14 10.14 -26.91
N PHE A 315 -2.15 10.96 -25.88
CA PHE A 315 -2.67 12.33 -25.93
C PHE A 315 -1.63 13.36 -25.45
N PRO A 316 -0.41 13.38 -26.01
CA PRO A 316 0.64 14.30 -25.55
C PRO A 316 0.23 15.78 -25.67
N SER A 317 -0.62 16.11 -26.66
CA SER A 317 -1.12 17.46 -26.87
C SER A 317 -1.96 18.02 -25.72
N MET A 318 -2.60 17.15 -24.94
CA MET A 318 -3.40 17.54 -23.78
C MET A 318 -2.56 17.92 -22.56
N PHE A 319 -1.24 17.88 -22.67
CA PHE A 319 -0.32 18.25 -21.59
C PHE A 319 0.42 19.57 -21.86
N TYR A 320 0.08 20.31 -22.93
CA TYR A 320 0.74 21.58 -23.26
C TYR A 320 0.19 22.81 -22.54
N SER A 321 -1.08 22.79 -22.10
CA SER A 321 -1.67 23.93 -21.36
C SER A 321 -2.30 23.46 -20.05
N LEU A 322 -2.26 24.32 -19.02
CA LEU A 322 -2.81 24.01 -17.70
C LEU A 322 -4.30 23.56 -17.76
N PRO A 323 -5.21 24.22 -18.50
CA PRO A 323 -6.59 23.75 -18.61
C PRO A 323 -6.70 22.35 -19.22
N SER A 324 -5.91 22.07 -20.27
CA SER A 324 -5.90 20.74 -20.91
C SER A 324 -5.35 19.65 -20.00
N GLN A 325 -4.33 19.96 -19.19
CA GLN A 325 -3.76 19.05 -18.19
C GLN A 325 -4.79 18.69 -17.12
N ILE A 326 -5.51 19.69 -16.59
CA ILE A 326 -6.56 19.46 -15.58
C ILE A 326 -7.67 18.58 -16.14
N ILE A 327 -8.15 18.86 -17.36
CA ILE A 327 -9.16 18.04 -18.04
C ILE A 327 -8.65 16.61 -18.20
N MET A 328 -7.40 16.44 -18.64
CA MET A 328 -6.80 15.13 -18.84
C MET A 328 -6.67 14.34 -17.54
N VAL A 329 -6.25 14.98 -16.45
CA VAL A 329 -6.20 14.34 -15.13
C VAL A 329 -7.59 13.92 -14.66
N CYS A 330 -8.61 14.76 -14.83
CA CYS A 330 -10.00 14.39 -14.51
C CYS A 330 -10.46 13.16 -15.32
N ILE A 331 -10.16 13.12 -16.63
CA ILE A 331 -10.46 11.97 -17.49
C ILE A 331 -9.72 10.72 -16.99
N MET A 332 -8.44 10.84 -16.62
CA MET A 332 -7.66 9.74 -16.08
C MET A 332 -8.25 9.21 -14.77
N ILE A 333 -8.74 10.08 -13.86
CA ILE A 333 -9.36 9.65 -12.60
C ILE A 333 -10.62 8.84 -12.90
N ILE A 334 -11.47 9.36 -13.79
CA ILE A 334 -12.71 8.68 -14.20
C ILE A 334 -12.37 7.33 -14.84
N ALA A 335 -11.40 7.29 -15.76
CA ALA A 335 -10.94 6.06 -16.39
C ALA A 335 -10.43 5.04 -15.36
N THR A 336 -9.66 5.47 -14.38
CA THR A 336 -9.16 4.61 -13.28
C THR A 336 -10.29 4.08 -12.42
N LEU A 337 -11.28 4.89 -12.06
CA LEU A 337 -12.44 4.43 -11.31
C LEU A 337 -13.26 3.39 -12.10
N ILE A 338 -13.46 3.61 -13.40
CA ILE A 338 -14.22 2.70 -14.26
C ILE A 338 -13.43 1.39 -14.49
N LEU A 339 -12.20 1.48 -15.00
CA LEU A 339 -11.36 0.32 -15.31
C LEU A 339 -10.96 -0.46 -14.06
N GLY A 340 -10.67 0.21 -12.96
CA GLY A 340 -10.44 -0.41 -11.66
C GLY A 340 -11.67 -1.15 -11.14
N ARG A 341 -12.87 -0.60 -11.30
CA ARG A 341 -14.13 -1.29 -10.97
C ARG A 341 -14.36 -2.53 -11.84
N LEU A 342 -14.07 -2.45 -13.14
CA LEU A 342 -14.18 -3.59 -14.06
C LEU A 342 -13.17 -4.69 -13.68
N SER A 343 -11.90 -4.31 -13.43
CA SER A 343 -10.85 -5.20 -12.92
C SER A 343 -11.28 -5.89 -11.63
N TYR A 344 -11.82 -5.13 -10.67
CA TYR A 344 -12.31 -5.70 -9.42
C TYR A 344 -13.43 -6.71 -9.63
N LYS A 345 -14.43 -6.37 -10.45
CA LYS A 345 -15.60 -7.23 -10.69
C LYS A 345 -15.23 -8.52 -11.43
N TYR A 346 -14.42 -8.43 -12.47
CA TYR A 346 -14.19 -9.55 -13.40
C TYR A 346 -12.91 -10.33 -13.12
N ILE A 347 -11.92 -9.75 -12.45
CA ILE A 347 -10.62 -10.39 -12.23
C ILE A 347 -10.45 -10.73 -10.75
N GLU A 348 -10.55 -9.73 -9.88
CA GLU A 348 -10.31 -9.92 -8.44
C GLU A 348 -11.43 -10.73 -7.77
N LYS A 349 -12.70 -10.41 -8.08
CA LYS A 349 -13.87 -11.02 -7.45
C LYS A 349 -14.31 -12.34 -8.10
N SER A 350 -14.03 -12.54 -9.39
CA SER A 350 -14.54 -13.67 -10.17
C SER A 350 -13.92 -15.02 -9.79
N LEU A 351 -12.89 -15.05 -8.94
CA LEU A 351 -12.20 -16.28 -8.57
C LEU A 351 -12.79 -16.93 -7.30
N PRO A 352 -13.13 -18.22 -7.33
CA PRO A 352 -13.65 -18.94 -6.15
C PRO A 352 -12.65 -18.91 -4.98
N GLY A 353 -13.01 -18.22 -3.90
CA GLY A 353 -12.21 -18.12 -2.67
C GLY A 353 -11.86 -16.70 -2.21
N SER A 354 -12.28 -15.65 -2.93
CA SER A 354 -12.05 -14.23 -2.58
C SER A 354 -12.87 -13.69 -1.39
N PHE A 355 -13.56 -14.56 -0.66
CA PHE A 355 -14.40 -14.19 0.48
C PHE A 355 -13.57 -13.96 1.75
N LEU A 356 -12.98 -12.78 1.89
CA LEU A 356 -12.42 -12.34 3.17
C LEU A 356 -13.44 -11.65 4.08
N PHE A 357 -14.61 -11.21 3.57
CA PHE A 357 -15.51 -10.36 4.36
C PHE A 357 -17.02 -10.47 4.07
N ARG A 358 -17.49 -11.61 3.54
CA ARG A 358 -18.93 -11.94 3.56
C ARG A 358 -19.13 -13.35 4.09
N ARG A 359 -19.34 -13.46 5.38
CA ARG A 359 -20.49 -14.13 5.98
C ARG A 359 -20.94 -13.29 7.16
#